data_AF-A0A4S8MBD0-F1
#
_entry.id   AF-A0A4S8MBD0-F1
#
_cell.length_a   1.000
_cell.length_b   1.000
_cell.length_c   1.000
_cell.angle_alpha   90.00
_cell.angle_beta   90.00
_cell.angle_gamma   90.00
#
_symmetry.space_group_name_H-M   'P 1'
#
loop_
_entity.id
_entity.type
_entity.pdbx_description
1 polymer ?
#
loop_
_entity_poly.entity_id
_entity_poly.type
_entity_poly.pdbx_seq_one_letter_code
_entity_poly.pdbx_strand_id
1 'polypeptide(L)'
;MMTLHSPLSQRAMYEPAIEPPVTSLTLSVPYISWPITVRPSANGAFVTVSDVFDGIYRTLRAQVTESEYRSIRSPSDLKRVNGAYEHRYRRIRDSYAAYKERQNGVRRVDFLVRHTRFRGISFADSRGGLVLHLS
;
A
#
# COMPACT_ATOMS: atom_id res chain seq x y z
N MET A 1 21.47 0.82 11.82
CA MET A 1 22.17 0.22 10.66
C MET A 1 21.28 0.41 9.43
N MET A 2 21.68 1.20 8.43
CA MET A 2 20.94 1.32 7.18
C MET A 2 21.28 0.11 6.30
N THR A 3 20.39 -0.87 6.22
CA THR A 3 20.55 -1.98 5.27
C THR A 3 20.46 -1.42 3.85
N LEU A 4 21.56 -1.50 3.10
CA LEU A 4 21.55 -1.26 1.66
C LEU A 4 20.75 -2.39 1.01
N HIS A 5 19.77 -2.04 0.18
CA HIS A 5 19.01 -3.02 -0.61
C HIS A 5 19.40 -2.83 -2.06
N SER A 6 19.77 -3.91 -2.74
CA SER A 6 19.96 -3.88 -4.18
C SER A 6 18.61 -3.64 -4.86
N PRO A 7 18.53 -2.74 -5.85
CA PRO A 7 17.31 -2.58 -6.63
C PRO A 7 16.98 -3.91 -7.34
N LEU A 8 15.70 -4.20 -7.47
CA LEU A 8 15.24 -5.31 -8.30
C LEU A 8 15.64 -5.06 -9.76
N SER A 9 16.04 -6.12 -10.47
CA SER A 9 16.33 -6.02 -11.89
C SER A 9 15.05 -5.71 -12.67
N GLN A 10 15.17 -5.06 -13.82
CA GLN A 10 14.03 -4.82 -14.70
C GLN A 10 13.35 -6.13 -15.11
N ARG A 11 14.14 -7.21 -15.30
CA ARG A 11 13.61 -8.54 -15.64
C ARG A 11 12.73 -9.10 -14.52
N ALA A 12 13.17 -8.99 -13.26
CA ALA A 12 12.42 -9.47 -12.11
C ALA A 12 11.05 -8.79 -11.96
N MET A 13 10.89 -7.55 -12.45
CA MET A 13 9.59 -6.87 -12.44
C MET A 13 8.54 -7.53 -13.35
N TYR A 14 8.96 -8.24 -14.40
CA TYR A 14 8.07 -8.91 -15.36
C TYR A 14 7.89 -10.41 -15.08
N GLU A 15 8.54 -10.94 -14.06
CA GLU A 15 8.36 -12.33 -13.64
C GLU A 15 6.99 -12.51 -12.95
N PRO A 16 6.42 -13.74 -12.97
CA PRO A 16 5.21 -14.04 -12.20
C PRO A 16 5.38 -13.65 -10.72
N ALA A 17 4.37 -13.00 -10.14
CA ALA A 17 4.42 -12.57 -8.75
C ALA A 17 4.41 -13.75 -7.75
N ILE A 18 3.84 -14.88 -8.16
CA ILE A 18 3.79 -16.12 -7.40
C ILE A 18 3.94 -17.31 -8.37
N GLU A 19 4.36 -18.45 -7.83
CA GLU A 19 4.39 -19.74 -8.53
C GLU A 19 3.37 -20.69 -7.86
N PRO A 20 2.44 -21.30 -8.61
CA PRO A 20 2.21 -21.14 -10.05
C PRO A 20 1.62 -19.77 -10.43
N PRO A 21 1.79 -19.29 -11.69
CA PRO A 21 1.25 -18.02 -12.14
C PRO A 21 -0.28 -17.94 -12.05
N VAL A 22 -0.81 -16.79 -11.66
CA VAL A 22 -2.26 -16.55 -11.51
C VAL A 22 -2.73 -15.27 -12.18
N THR A 23 -4.03 -15.18 -12.47
CA THR A 23 -4.66 -14.01 -13.12
C THR A 23 -5.25 -13.00 -12.14
N SER A 24 -5.21 -13.27 -10.84
CA SER A 24 -5.66 -12.35 -9.79
C SER A 24 -4.99 -12.67 -8.47
N LEU A 25 -4.56 -11.64 -7.74
CA LEU A 25 -4.07 -11.75 -6.36
C LEU A 25 -4.88 -10.83 -5.44
N THR A 26 -5.17 -11.29 -4.23
CA THR A 26 -5.79 -10.46 -3.20
C THR A 26 -4.90 -10.47 -1.97
N LEU A 27 -4.36 -9.30 -1.62
CA LEU A 27 -3.52 -9.12 -0.44
C LEU A 27 -4.35 -8.51 0.68
N SER A 28 -4.35 -9.16 1.84
CA SER A 28 -4.83 -8.56 3.08
C SER A 28 -3.72 -7.72 3.71
N VAL A 29 -4.10 -6.62 4.36
CA VAL A 29 -3.18 -5.70 5.02
C VAL A 29 -3.60 -5.60 6.49
N PRO A 30 -2.78 -6.04 7.46
CA PRO A 30 -3.22 -6.17 8.86
C PRO A 30 -3.75 -4.88 9.51
N TYR A 31 -3.31 -3.73 9.02
CA TYR A 31 -3.59 -2.42 9.62
C TYR A 31 -4.83 -1.74 9.05
N ILE A 32 -5.41 -2.26 7.96
CA ILE A 32 -6.52 -1.64 7.25
C ILE A 32 -7.52 -2.67 6.74
N SER A 33 -8.78 -2.27 6.58
CA SER A 33 -9.85 -3.18 6.13
C SER A 33 -9.90 -3.36 4.60
N TRP A 34 -9.13 -2.59 3.83
CA TRP A 34 -9.14 -2.67 2.38
C TRP A 34 -8.19 -3.74 1.88
N PRO A 35 -8.70 -4.83 1.26
CA PRO A 35 -7.84 -5.73 0.53
C PRO A 35 -7.27 -5.03 -0.71
N ILE A 36 -6.07 -5.42 -1.11
CA ILE A 36 -5.43 -4.99 -2.35
C ILE A 36 -5.67 -6.08 -3.39
N THR A 37 -6.56 -5.82 -4.34
CA THR A 37 -6.79 -6.71 -5.49
C THR A 37 -5.88 -6.30 -6.63
N VAL A 38 -5.03 -7.23 -7.07
CA VAL A 38 -4.10 -7.06 -8.18
C VAL A 38 -4.56 -7.92 -9.35
N ARG A 39 -4.57 -7.33 -10.53
CA ARG A 39 -4.83 -7.99 -11.81
C ARG A 39 -3.68 -7.69 -12.76
N PRO A 40 -3.43 -8.56 -13.75
CA PRO A 40 -2.43 -8.29 -14.79
C PRO A 40 -2.70 -6.94 -15.44
N SER A 41 -1.65 -6.21 -15.78
CA SER A 41 -1.71 -5.06 -16.68
C SER A 41 -2.36 -5.45 -18.02
N ALA A 42 -2.88 -4.46 -18.75
CA ALA A 42 -3.67 -4.72 -19.96
C ALA A 42 -2.93 -5.65 -20.94
N ASN A 43 -3.57 -6.77 -21.30
CA ASN A 43 -3.06 -7.88 -22.11
C ASN A 43 -2.07 -8.85 -21.42
N GLY A 44 -1.87 -8.74 -20.11
CA GLY A 44 -1.06 -9.70 -19.33
C GLY A 44 -1.78 -11.02 -19.09
N ALA A 45 -1.06 -12.14 -19.26
CA ALA A 45 -1.60 -13.48 -19.01
C ALA A 45 -1.62 -13.87 -17.52
N PHE A 46 -0.78 -13.23 -16.70
CA PHE A 46 -0.64 -13.49 -15.27
C PHE A 46 -0.17 -12.24 -14.54
N VAL A 47 -0.35 -12.22 -13.22
CA VAL A 47 0.07 -11.13 -12.34
C VAL A 47 1.58 -11.15 -12.20
N THR A 48 2.22 -10.04 -12.55
CA THR A 48 3.67 -9.83 -12.42
C THR A 48 4.04 -9.16 -11.10
N VAL A 49 5.34 -9.18 -10.75
CA VAL A 49 5.89 -8.41 -9.63
C VAL A 49 5.57 -6.91 -9.77
N SER A 50 5.67 -6.37 -10.99
CA SER A 50 5.32 -4.98 -11.28
C SER A 50 3.85 -4.70 -10.99
N ASP A 51 2.94 -5.57 -11.42
CA ASP A 51 1.50 -5.41 -11.17
C ASP A 51 1.20 -5.39 -9.66
N VAL A 52 1.92 -6.20 -8.87
CA VAL A 52 1.79 -6.21 -7.40
C VAL A 52 2.18 -4.87 -6.79
N PHE A 53 3.35 -4.34 -7.14
CA PHE A 53 3.78 -3.03 -6.62
C PHE A 53 2.84 -1.90 -7.05
N ASP A 54 2.39 -1.93 -8.31
CA ASP A 54 1.41 -0.97 -8.81
C ASP A 54 0.07 -1.06 -8.08
N GLY A 55 -0.43 -2.28 -7.85
CA GLY A 55 -1.67 -2.51 -7.12
C GLY A 55 -1.60 -2.02 -5.67
N ILE A 56 -0.48 -2.29 -4.99
CA ILE A 56 -0.21 -1.77 -3.64
C ILE A 56 -0.20 -0.25 -3.66
N TYR A 57 0.58 0.35 -4.57
CA TYR A 57 0.71 1.80 -4.67
C TYR A 57 -0.64 2.46 -4.95
N ARG A 58 -1.38 2.03 -5.97
CA ARG A 58 -2.67 2.60 -6.36
C ARG A 58 -3.69 2.50 -5.22
N THR A 59 -3.77 1.35 -4.57
CA THR A 59 -4.74 1.14 -3.48
C THR A 59 -4.44 2.02 -2.27
N LEU A 60 -3.18 2.10 -1.84
CA LEU A 60 -2.79 2.88 -0.67
C LEU A 60 -2.78 4.39 -0.94
N ARG A 61 -2.58 4.80 -2.19
CA ARG A 61 -2.55 6.21 -2.61
C ARG A 61 -3.95 6.82 -2.78
N ALA A 62 -5.01 6.01 -2.76
CA ALA A 62 -6.39 6.46 -2.84
C ALA A 62 -6.78 7.33 -1.63
N GLN A 63 -7.55 8.39 -1.89
CA GLN A 63 -8.18 9.20 -0.85
C GLN A 63 -9.24 8.34 -0.14
N VAL A 64 -9.36 8.52 1.17
CA VAL A 64 -10.43 7.85 1.90
C VAL A 64 -11.74 8.61 1.74
N THR A 65 -12.85 7.87 1.71
CA THR A 65 -14.17 8.49 1.73
C THR A 65 -14.47 9.07 3.11
N GLU A 66 -15.46 9.94 3.18
CA GLU A 66 -15.91 10.47 4.47
C GLU A 66 -16.47 9.37 5.39
N SER A 67 -17.15 8.36 4.83
CA SER A 67 -17.64 7.21 5.61
C SER A 67 -16.49 6.37 6.17
N GLU A 68 -15.44 6.15 5.39
CA GLU A 68 -14.22 5.45 5.82
C GLU A 68 -13.53 6.22 6.95
N TYR A 69 -13.36 7.54 6.81
CA TYR A 69 -12.75 8.38 7.86
C TYR A 69 -13.59 8.41 9.14
N ARG A 70 -14.92 8.56 9.04
CA ARG A 70 -15.84 8.54 10.18
C ARG A 70 -15.96 7.17 10.86
N SER A 71 -15.51 6.10 10.21
CA SER A 71 -15.52 4.75 10.80
C SER A 71 -14.44 4.56 11.88
N ILE A 72 -13.46 5.46 11.98
CA ILE A 72 -12.42 5.43 13.01
C ILE A 72 -13.06 5.70 14.38
N ARG A 73 -13.26 4.64 15.17
CA ARG A 73 -13.94 4.72 16.47
C ARG A 73 -13.05 5.24 17.60
N SER A 74 -11.75 4.96 17.52
CA SER A 74 -10.79 5.28 18.57
C SER A 74 -10.23 6.69 18.38
N PRO A 75 -10.37 7.60 19.38
CA PRO A 75 -9.77 8.93 19.29
C PRO A 75 -8.24 8.90 19.16
N SER A 76 -7.58 7.89 19.73
CA SER A 76 -6.13 7.73 19.63
C SER A 76 -5.71 7.32 18.22
N ASP A 77 -6.47 6.46 17.55
CA ASP A 77 -6.22 6.06 16.17
C ASP A 77 -6.52 7.22 15.21
N LEU A 78 -7.59 7.97 15.45
CA LEU A 78 -7.88 9.20 14.68
C LEU A 78 -6.72 10.19 14.74
N LYS A 79 -6.17 10.42 15.94
CA LYS A 79 -4.99 11.27 16.14
C LYS A 79 -3.76 10.74 15.38
N ARG A 80 -3.55 9.42 15.36
CA ARG A 80 -2.45 8.79 14.63
C ARG A 80 -2.59 8.93 13.11
N VAL A 81 -3.78 8.69 12.57
CA VAL A 81 -4.08 8.87 11.14
C VAL A 81 -3.87 10.33 10.73
N ASN A 82 -4.39 11.28 11.50
CA ASN A 82 -4.21 12.71 11.23
C ASN A 82 -2.74 13.13 11.32
N GLY A 83 -1.99 12.61 12.29
CA GLY A 83 -0.56 12.83 12.39
C GLY A 83 0.22 12.29 11.18
N ALA A 84 -0.15 11.12 10.67
CA ALA A 84 0.46 10.53 9.48
C ALA A 84 0.17 11.34 8.21
N TYR A 85 -1.08 11.78 8.05
CA TYR A 85 -1.49 12.71 7.00
C TYR A 85 -0.69 14.03 7.05
N GLU A 86 -0.56 14.63 8.23
CA GLU A 86 0.22 15.86 8.40
C GLU A 86 1.69 15.67 8.06
N HIS A 87 2.28 14.60 8.56
CA HIS A 87 3.67 14.26 8.30
C HIS A 87 3.93 14.00 6.80
N ARG A 88 2.95 13.47 6.05
CA ARG A 88 3.07 13.26 4.60
C ARG A 88 3.27 14.56 3.84
N TYR A 89 2.39 15.55 4.00
CA TYR A 89 2.55 16.80 3.25
C TYR A 89 3.67 17.69 3.80
N ARG A 90 3.96 17.67 5.12
CA ARG A 90 5.03 18.48 5.73
C ARG A 90 6.44 18.07 5.32
N ARG A 91 6.64 16.84 4.84
CA ARG A 91 7.94 16.37 4.32
C ARG A 91 8.27 16.91 2.93
N ILE A 92 7.30 17.48 2.23
CA ILE A 92 7.49 18.02 0.89
C ILE A 92 8.14 19.40 1.03
N ARG A 93 9.33 19.57 0.44
CA ARG A 93 10.10 20.83 0.51
C ARG A 93 9.48 21.95 -0.32
N ASP A 94 8.91 21.61 -1.47
CA ASP A 94 8.24 22.56 -2.34
C ASP A 94 6.88 22.96 -1.78
N SER A 95 6.67 24.25 -1.55
CA SER A 95 5.48 24.77 -0.85
C SER A 95 4.19 24.56 -1.66
N TYR A 96 4.27 24.68 -2.99
CA TYR A 96 3.12 24.45 -3.86
C TYR A 96 2.72 22.97 -3.90
N ALA A 97 3.68 22.06 -4.05
CA ALA A 97 3.45 20.63 -3.98
C ALA A 97 2.94 20.20 -2.60
N ALA A 98 3.46 20.78 -1.51
CA ALA A 98 2.96 20.54 -0.15
C ALA A 98 1.50 21.01 0.00
N TYR A 99 1.15 22.17 -0.56
CA TYR A 99 -0.22 22.66 -0.58
C TYR A 99 -1.15 21.72 -1.36
N LYS A 100 -0.76 21.30 -2.58
CA LYS A 100 -1.53 20.35 -3.38
C LYS A 100 -1.68 19.00 -2.66
N GLU A 101 -0.65 18.53 -1.98
CA GLU A 101 -0.67 17.30 -1.21
C GLU A 101 -1.63 17.38 -0.01
N ARG A 102 -1.64 18.53 0.69
CA ARG A 102 -2.58 18.82 1.78
C ARG A 102 -4.03 18.82 1.29
N GLN A 103 -4.31 19.40 0.12
CA GLN A 103 -5.66 19.45 -0.45
C GLN A 103 -6.23 18.07 -0.79
N ASN A 104 -5.38 17.05 -0.97
CA ASN A 104 -5.83 15.68 -1.23
C ASN A 104 -6.32 14.95 0.03
N GLY A 105 -6.31 15.60 1.20
CA GLY A 105 -6.82 15.04 2.44
C GLY A 105 -6.14 13.75 2.87
N VAL A 106 -6.85 12.98 3.70
CA VAL A 106 -6.41 11.68 4.23
C VAL A 106 -6.47 10.62 3.13
N ARG A 107 -5.49 9.73 3.11
CA ARG A 107 -5.39 8.58 2.20
C ARG A 107 -5.27 7.29 2.97
N ARG A 108 -5.53 6.17 2.30
CA ARG A 108 -5.42 4.84 2.90
C ARG A 108 -4.03 4.55 3.47
N VAL A 109 -2.97 5.08 2.85
CA VAL A 109 -1.59 5.00 3.38
C VAL A 109 -1.44 5.66 4.76
N ASP A 110 -2.24 6.68 5.10
CA ASP A 110 -2.14 7.36 6.39
C ASP A 110 -2.71 6.49 7.53
N PHE A 111 -3.55 5.50 7.22
CA PHE A 111 -4.02 4.49 8.17
C PHE A 111 -2.93 3.48 8.56
N LEU A 112 -1.87 3.37 7.75
CA LEU A 112 -0.70 2.57 8.10
C LEU A 112 0.19 3.25 9.14
N VAL A 113 0.00 4.56 9.35
CA VAL A 113 0.73 5.40 10.31
C VAL A 113 2.25 5.32 10.11
N ARG A 114 2.92 4.40 10.80
CA ARG A 114 4.39 4.20 10.71
C ARG A 114 4.77 2.97 9.88
N HIS A 115 3.83 2.06 9.61
CA HIS A 115 4.04 0.82 8.88
C HIS A 115 4.05 1.04 7.36
N THR A 116 5.10 1.72 6.88
CA THR A 116 5.19 2.20 5.49
C THR A 116 6.30 1.54 4.69
N ARG A 117 7.04 0.60 5.27
CA ARG A 117 8.08 -0.16 4.56
C ARG A 117 7.57 -1.54 4.18
N PHE A 118 7.66 -1.87 2.90
CA PHE A 118 7.39 -3.21 2.39
C PHE A 118 8.38 -4.22 2.98
N ARG A 119 7.87 -5.33 3.54
CA ARG A 119 8.68 -6.42 4.10
C ARG A 119 8.53 -7.74 3.35
N GLY A 120 7.47 -7.89 2.56
CA GLY A 120 7.20 -9.09 1.80
C GLY A 120 5.73 -9.44 1.80
N ILE A 121 5.41 -10.55 1.14
CA ILE A 121 4.08 -11.13 1.07
C ILE A 121 4.22 -12.60 1.49
N SER A 122 3.30 -13.11 2.30
CA SER A 122 3.26 -14.54 2.68
C SER A 122 1.86 -15.09 2.55
N PHE A 123 1.75 -16.42 2.48
CA PHE A 123 0.48 -17.10 2.68
C PHE A 123 0.03 -16.98 4.15
N ALA A 124 -1.28 -16.91 4.36
CA ALA A 124 -1.91 -17.00 5.66
C ALA A 124 -2.24 -18.47 5.98
N ASP A 125 -1.82 -18.91 7.16
CA ASP A 125 -1.78 -20.33 7.56
C ASP A 125 -3.14 -21.05 7.59
N SER A 126 -4.28 -20.32 7.56
CA SER A 126 -5.60 -20.91 7.81
C SER A 126 -6.66 -20.71 6.71
N ARG A 127 -6.44 -19.86 5.69
CA ARG A 127 -7.47 -19.56 4.66
C ARG A 127 -6.96 -19.41 3.23
N GLY A 128 -5.68 -19.71 2.96
CA GLY A 128 -5.11 -19.57 1.62
C GLY A 128 -5.05 -18.12 1.10
N GLY A 129 -5.14 -17.13 1.99
CA GLY A 129 -5.03 -15.71 1.64
C GLY A 129 -3.58 -15.25 1.64
N LEU A 130 -3.26 -14.21 0.87
CA LEU A 130 -1.95 -13.55 0.94
C LEU A 130 -2.00 -12.37 1.92
N VAL A 131 -0.93 -12.18 2.68
CA VAL A 131 -0.77 -11.11 3.66
C VAL A 131 0.40 -10.24 3.26
N LEU A 132 0.16 -8.93 3.15
CA LEU A 132 1.19 -7.93 2.96
C LEU A 132 1.80 -7.54 4.30
N HIS A 133 3.11 -7.76 4.45
CA HIS A 133 3.86 -7.41 5.65
C HIS A 133 4.48 -6.03 5.51
N LEU A 134 4.22 -5.16 6.50
CA LEU A 134 4.70 -3.79 6.55
C LEU A 134 5.37 -3.51 7.89
N SER A 135 6.43 -2.69 7.91
CA SER A 135 7.12 -2.23 9.13
C SER A 135 7.22 -0.73 9.21
#